data_AF-A0A562IZ54-F1
#
_entry.id   AF-A0A562IZ54-F1
#
_cell.length_a   1.000
_cell.length_b   1.000
_cell.length_c   1.000
_cell.angle_alpha   90.00
_cell.angle_beta   90.00
_cell.angle_gamma   90.00
#
_symmetry.space_group_name_H-M   'P 1'
#
loop_
_entity.id
_entity.type
_entity.pdbx_description
1 polymer ?
#
loop_
_entity_poly.entity_id
_entity_poly.type
_entity_poly.pdbx_seq_one_letter_code
_entity_poly.pdbx_strand_id
1 'polypeptide(L)'
;MLPPKALIEAVNAQAARLLSGELPLSRTELEAQLKVLIQGALSRLDVVSRDEFDNQALVLAHTRARLEDLEQRVQSLEQRLTVLHPMVIQNDKA
;
A
#
# COMPACT_ATOMS: atom_id res chain seq x y z
N MET A 1 -10.00 0.02 14.71
CA MET A 1 -10.40 0.61 13.43
C MET A 1 -11.74 1.30 13.61
N LEU A 2 -11.82 2.61 13.42
CA LEU A 2 -13.10 3.30 13.42
C LEU A 2 -13.90 2.84 12.20
N PRO A 3 -15.17 2.43 12.36
CA PRO A 3 -15.99 2.05 11.22
C PRO A 3 -16.20 3.27 10.31
N PRO A 4 -16.00 3.14 8.98
CA PRO A 4 -16.07 4.26 8.05
C PRO A 4 -17.37 5.08 8.16
N LYS A 5 -18.49 4.40 8.47
CA LYS A 5 -19.81 5.03 8.65
C LYS A 5 -19.83 6.03 9.81
N ALA A 6 -19.30 5.66 10.97
CA ALA A 6 -19.29 6.54 12.15
C ALA A 6 -18.42 7.79 11.93
N LEU A 7 -17.33 7.65 11.17
CA LEU A 7 -16.49 8.77 10.79
C LEU A 7 -17.22 9.72 9.82
N ILE A 8 -17.91 9.19 8.82
CA ILE A 8 -18.71 9.99 7.88
C ILE A 8 -19.83 10.74 8.62
N GLU A 9 -20.51 10.09 9.57
CA GLU A 9 -21.53 10.73 10.39
C GLU A 9 -20.96 11.87 11.25
N ALA A 10 -19.80 11.66 11.89
CA ALA A 10 -19.14 12.70 12.68
C ALA A 10 -18.71 13.90 11.82
N VAL A 11 -18.14 13.63 10.64
CA VAL A 11 -17.77 14.66 9.63
C VAL A 11 -19.00 15.43 9.18
N ASN A 12 -20.09 14.75 8.84
CA ASN A 12 -21.34 15.38 8.40
C ASN A 12 -21.93 16.27 9.51
N ALA A 13 -21.99 15.77 10.74
CA ALA A 13 -22.49 16.52 11.89
C ALA A 13 -21.65 17.76 12.22
N GLN A 14 -20.35 17.72 11.97
CA GLN A 14 -19.45 18.84 12.22
C GLN A 14 -19.41 19.83 11.05
N ALA A 15 -19.52 19.36 9.80
CA ALA A 15 -19.70 20.22 8.63
C ALA A 15 -21.04 20.97 8.67
N ALA A 16 -22.13 20.30 9.05
CA ALA A 16 -23.44 20.94 9.21
C ALA A 16 -23.41 22.10 10.22
N ARG A 17 -22.66 21.94 11.32
CA ARG A 17 -22.45 23.00 12.34
C ARG A 17 -21.62 24.18 11.83
N LEU A 18 -20.66 23.94 10.94
CA LEU A 18 -19.88 25.01 10.33
C LEU A 18 -20.70 25.79 9.28
N LEU A 19 -21.61 25.11 8.59
CA LEU A 19 -22.43 25.68 7.51
C LEU A 19 -23.76 26.28 7.99
N SER A 20 -24.23 25.95 9.20
CA SER A 20 -25.48 26.47 9.76
C SER A 20 -25.46 27.98 10.05
N GLY A 21 -24.31 28.65 9.91
CA GLY A 21 -24.18 30.10 10.10
C GLY A 21 -24.21 30.54 11.56
N GLU A 22 -24.13 29.60 12.50
CA GLU A 22 -24.10 29.87 13.95
C GLU A 22 -22.80 30.59 14.39
N LEU A 23 -21.75 30.53 13.56
CA LEU A 23 -20.48 31.23 13.75
C LEU A 23 -20.34 32.30 12.66
N PRO A 24 -20.00 33.56 13.00
CA PRO A 24 -19.79 34.64 12.02
C PRO A 24 -18.43 34.48 11.33
N LEU A 25 -18.29 33.40 10.55
CA LEU A 25 -17.08 33.10 9.80
C LEU A 25 -17.14 33.74 8.43
N SER A 26 -16.04 34.35 8.00
CA SER A 26 -15.85 34.73 6.60
C SER A 26 -15.79 33.48 5.72
N ARG A 27 -16.08 33.64 4.42
CA ARG A 27 -16.01 32.54 3.44
C ARG A 27 -14.65 31.83 3.46
N THR A 28 -13.57 32.60 3.62
CA THR A 28 -12.19 32.09 3.67
C THR A 28 -11.94 31.26 4.93
N GLU A 29 -12.44 31.67 6.08
CA GLU A 29 -12.31 30.91 7.33
C GLU A 29 -13.13 29.62 7.29
N LEU A 30 -14.30 29.65 6.65
CA LEU A 30 -15.14 28.48 6.45
C LEU A 30 -14.44 27.44 5.57
N GLU A 31 -13.82 27.87 4.47
CA GLU A 31 -13.02 27.01 3.59
C GLU A 31 -11.83 26.39 4.33
N ALA A 32 -11.11 27.19 5.13
CA ALA A 32 -9.99 26.72 5.92
C ALA A 32 -10.42 25.65 6.96
N GLN A 33 -11.51 25.89 7.69
CA GLN A 33 -12.02 24.93 8.67
C GLN A 33 -12.52 23.64 8.02
N LEU A 34 -13.20 23.74 6.87
CA LEU A 34 -13.65 22.56 6.12
C LEU A 34 -12.45 21.72 5.63
N LYS A 35 -11.39 22.38 5.15
CA LYS A 35 -10.16 21.71 4.72
C LYS A 35 -9.51 20.93 5.86
N VAL A 36 -9.38 21.55 7.03
CA VAL A 36 -8.83 20.90 8.24
C VAL A 36 -9.69 19.70 8.65
N LEU A 37 -11.01 19.83 8.60
CA LEU A 37 -11.94 18.75 8.94
C LEU A 37 -11.79 17.55 8.01
N ILE A 38 -11.74 17.79 6.69
CA ILE A 38 -11.56 16.73 5.68
C ILE A 38 -10.18 16.07 5.83
N GLN A 39 -9.12 16.86 6.01
CA GLN A 39 -7.77 16.33 6.23
C GLN A 39 -7.72 15.45 7.49
N GLY A 40 -8.27 15.92 8.60
CA GLY A 40 -8.34 15.15 9.85
C GLY A 40 -9.22 13.91 9.76
N ALA A 41 -10.24 13.90 8.90
CA ALA A 41 -11.06 12.72 8.63
C ALA A 41 -10.30 11.68 7.78
N LEU A 42 -9.59 12.12 6.74
CA LEU A 42 -8.77 11.25 5.90
C LEU A 42 -7.60 10.64 6.67
N SER A 43 -6.95 11.38 7.56
CA SER A 43 -5.88 10.84 8.43
C SER A 43 -6.35 9.69 9.34
N ARG A 44 -7.66 9.62 9.67
CA ARG A 44 -8.23 8.55 10.51
C ARG A 44 -8.68 7.32 9.72
N LEU A 45 -8.70 7.40 8.39
CA LEU A 45 -9.10 6.31 7.49
C LEU A 45 -7.91 5.43 7.04
N ASP A 46 -6.74 5.59 7.67
CA ASP A 46 -5.48 4.90 7.32
C ASP A 46 -5.15 5.01 5.82
N VAL A 47 -5.38 6.22 5.29
CA VAL A 47 -5.22 6.51 3.86
C VAL A 47 -3.78 6.92 3.63
N VAL A 48 -3.06 6.14 2.84
CA VAL A 48 -1.73 6.51 2.36
C VAL A 48 -1.85 7.54 1.24
N SER A 49 -0.83 8.39 1.10
CA SER A 49 -0.79 9.33 -0.01
C SER A 49 -0.66 8.59 -1.34
N ARG A 50 -1.10 9.23 -2.44
CA ARG A 50 -0.98 8.62 -3.77
C ARG A 50 0.48 8.30 -4.11
N ASP A 51 1.39 9.22 -3.80
CA ASP A 51 2.82 9.05 -4.06
C ASP A 51 3.42 7.88 -3.25
N GLU A 52 3.01 7.73 -2.00
CA GLU A 52 3.45 6.60 -1.15
C GLU A 52 2.95 5.27 -1.70
N PHE A 53 1.69 5.22 -2.14
CA PHE A 53 1.14 4.04 -2.81
C PHE A 53 1.92 3.68 -4.07
N ASP A 54 2.17 4.67 -4.95
CA ASP A 54 2.87 4.45 -6.21
C ASP A 54 4.33 3.99 -5.96
N ASN A 55 5.00 4.52 -4.92
CA ASN A 55 6.32 4.03 -4.49
C ASN A 55 6.28 2.58 -4.01
N GLN A 56 5.29 2.18 -3.19
CA GLN A 56 5.16 0.80 -2.74
C GLN A 56 4.89 -0.16 -3.91
N ALA A 57 4.06 0.25 -4.87
CA ALA A 57 3.80 -0.51 -6.08
C ALA A 57 5.08 -0.74 -6.90
N LEU A 58 5.94 0.29 -7.02
CA LEU A 58 7.23 0.18 -7.70
C LEU A 58 8.16 -0.80 -6.98
N VAL A 59 8.26 -0.71 -5.66
CA VAL A 59 9.07 -1.65 -4.86
C VAL A 59 8.58 -3.09 -5.07
N LEU A 60 7.26 -3.33 -5.05
CA LEU A 60 6.67 -4.64 -5.30
C LEU A 60 6.95 -5.17 -6.71
N ALA A 61 6.88 -4.30 -7.73
CA ALA A 61 7.20 -4.70 -9.10
C ALA A 61 8.67 -5.14 -9.21
N HIS A 62 9.57 -4.41 -8.58
CA HIS A 62 10.99 -4.72 -8.59
C HIS A 62 11.33 -5.98 -7.76
N THR A 63 10.67 -6.21 -6.61
CA THR A 63 10.87 -7.45 -5.85
C THR A 63 10.34 -8.67 -6.59
N ARG A 64 9.20 -8.56 -7.30
CA ARG A 64 8.71 -9.63 -8.18
C ARG A 64 9.70 -9.96 -9.28
N ALA A 65 10.24 -8.96 -9.97
CA ALA A 65 11.25 -9.19 -11.02
C ALA A 65 12.51 -9.88 -10.47
N ARG A 66 12.97 -9.50 -9.27
CA ARG A 66 14.11 -10.16 -8.61
C ARG A 66 13.78 -11.60 -8.17
N LEU A 67 12.55 -11.84 -7.72
CA LEU A 67 12.11 -13.18 -7.33
C LEU A 67 12.11 -14.11 -8.55
N GLU A 68 11.57 -13.66 -9.68
CA GLU A 68 11.56 -14.42 -10.94
C GLU A 68 12.98 -14.78 -11.41
N ASP A 69 13.94 -13.84 -11.34
CA ASP A 69 15.36 -14.12 -11.66
C ASP A 69 15.96 -15.18 -10.72
N LEU A 70 15.71 -15.05 -9.41
CA LEU A 70 16.20 -16.02 -8.43
C LEU A 70 15.59 -17.41 -8.64
N GLU A 71 14.29 -17.51 -8.94
CA GLU A 71 13.61 -18.76 -9.27
C GLU A 71 14.23 -19.43 -10.50
N GLN A 72 14.54 -18.67 -11.56
CA GLN A 72 15.23 -19.19 -12.73
C GLN A 72 16.64 -19.70 -12.41
N ARG A 73 17.38 -18.98 -11.57
CA ARG A 73 18.74 -19.38 -11.16
C ARG A 73 18.71 -20.64 -10.32
N VAL A 74 17.75 -20.77 -9.40
CA VAL A 74 17.54 -22.00 -8.62
C VAL A 74 17.20 -23.16 -9.54
N GLN A 75 16.26 -22.99 -10.46
CA GLN A 75 15.90 -24.03 -11.43
C GLN A 75 17.10 -24.49 -12.27
N SER A 76 17.93 -23.55 -12.73
CA SER A 76 19.16 -23.87 -13.47
C SER A 76 20.14 -24.70 -12.61
N LEU A 77 20.30 -24.35 -11.34
CA LEU A 77 21.16 -25.09 -10.42
C LEU A 77 20.61 -26.48 -10.10
N GLU A 78 19.30 -26.60 -9.88
CA GLU A 78 18.62 -27.87 -9.65
C GLU A 78 18.79 -28.80 -10.85
N GLN A 79 18.58 -28.31 -12.08
CA GLN A 79 18.83 -29.07 -13.31
C GLN A 79 20.27 -29.56 -13.41
N ARG A 80 21.25 -28.70 -13.12
CA ARG A 80 22.67 -29.08 -13.12
C ARG A 80 22.98 -30.16 -12.10
N LEU A 81 22.38 -30.11 -10.92
CA LEU A 81 22.54 -31.14 -9.88
C LEU A 81 21.88 -32.46 -10.30
N THR A 82 20.68 -32.42 -10.89
CA THR A 82 20.00 -33.60 -11.42
C THR A 82 20.79 -34.24 -12.57
N VAL A 83 21.50 -33.46 -13.39
CA VAL A 83 22.38 -33.99 -14.45
C VAL A 83 23.70 -34.53 -13.90
N LEU A 84 24.24 -33.97 -12.80
CA LEU A 84 25.46 -34.48 -12.17
C LEU A 84 25.24 -35.82 -11.43
N HIS A 85 24.08 -35.99 -10.78
CA HIS A 85 23.77 -37.19 -10.00
C HIS A 85 23.87 -38.53 -10.78
N PRO A 86 23.40 -38.64 -12.05
CA PRO A 86 23.59 -39.85 -12.84
C PRO A 86 25.04 -40.08 -13.32
N MET A 87 25.89 -39.04 -13.41
CA MET A 87 27.29 -39.21 -13.82
C MET A 87 28.19 -39.76 -12.70
N VAL A 88 27.89 -39.44 -11.43
CA VAL A 88 28.67 -39.95 -10.28
C VAL A 88 28.40 -41.45 -10.04
N ILE A 89 27.15 -41.90 -10.20
CA ILE A 89 26.78 -43.32 -10.02
C ILE A 89 27.39 -44.22 -11.10
N GLN A 90 27.66 -43.69 -12.30
CA GLN A 90 28.27 -44.45 -13.39
C GLN A 90 29.80 -44.56 -13.29
N ASN A 91 30.47 -43.61 -12.65
CA ASN A 91 31.93 -43.59 -12.55
C ASN A 91 32.49 -44.55 -11.47
N ASP A 92 31.64 -45.06 -10.58
CA ASP A 92 31.99 -46.04 -9.53
C ASP A 92 31.79 -47.51 -9.96
N LYS A 93 31.42 -47.77 -11.22
CA LYS A 93 31.19 -49.11 -11.79
C LYS A 93 32.21 -49.54 -12.85
N ALA A 94 33.32 -48.82 -12.99
CA ALA A 94 34.42 -49.16 -13.91
C ALA A 94 35.64 -49.70 -13.14
#